data_AF-A0A1V6K645-F1
#
_entry.id   AF-A0A1V6K645-F1
#
_cell.length_a   1.000
_cell.length_b   1.000
_cell.length_c   1.000
_cell.angle_alpha   90.00
_cell.angle_beta   90.00
_cell.angle_gamma   90.00
#
_symmetry.space_group_name_H-M   'P 1'
#
loop_
_entity.id
_entity.type
_entity.pdbx_description
1 polymer ?
#
loop_
_entity_poly.entity_id
_entity_poly.type
_entity_poly.pdbx_seq_one_letter_code
_entity_poly.pdbx_strand_id
1 'polypeptide(L)' 'MEDGKAKVDPDLCVDCETCVDECPSEAISME' A
#
# COMPACT_ATOMS: atom_id res chain seq x y z
N MET A 1 -7.90 7.90 5.08
CA MET A 1 -8.73 7.16 4.10
C MET A 1 -9.46 8.21 3.30
N GLU A 2 -8.95 8.58 2.12
CA GLU A 2 -9.72 9.34 1.12
C GLU A 2 -10.32 8.32 0.17
N ASP A 3 -11.61 8.44 -0.15
CA ASP A 3 -12.32 7.59 -1.11
C ASP A 3 -12.29 6.07 -0.82
N GLY A 4 -12.20 5.69 0.46
CA GLY A 4 -12.17 4.27 0.87
C GLY A 4 -10.86 3.55 0.52
N LYS A 5 -9.82 4.28 0.08
CA LYS A 5 -8.51 3.73 -0.23
C LYS A 5 -7.51 4.02 0.88
N ALA A 6 -6.66 3.02 1.17
CA ALA A 6 -5.48 3.22 1.99
C ALA A 6 -4.46 4.06 1.21
N LYS A 7 -3.79 4.99 1.90
CA LYS A 7 -2.76 5.86 1.33
C LYS A 7 -1.45 5.53 2.02
N VAL A 8 -0.41 5.25 1.23
CA VAL A 8 0.95 5.07 1.74
C VAL A 8 1.58 6.45 1.87
N ASP A 9 2.21 6.69 3.02
CA ASP A 9 3.07 7.86 3.22
C ASP A 9 4.49 7.48 2.77
N PRO A 10 5.04 8.10 1.70
CA PRO A 10 6.35 7.74 1.18
C PRO A 10 7.48 8.08 2.15
N ASP A 11 7.31 9.05 3.05
CA ASP A 11 8.33 9.42 4.02
C ASP A 11 8.45 8.37 5.15
N LEU A 12 7.39 7.57 5.36
CA LEU A 12 7.34 6.50 6.36
C LEU A 12 7.49 5.11 5.73
N CYS A 13 7.37 4.99 4.41
CA CYS A 13 7.52 3.74 3.70
C CYS A 13 8.98 3.27 3.76
N VAL A 14 9.18 2.01 4.14
CA VAL A 14 10.51 1.38 4.23
C VAL A 14 10.68 0.25 3.21
N ASP A 15 9.85 0.25 2.17
CA ASP A 15 9.87 -0.73 1.08
C ASP A 15 9.80 -2.19 1.56
N CYS A 16 8.96 -2.45 2.58
CA CYS A 16 8.79 -3.78 3.15
C CYS A 16 7.76 -4.66 2.42
N GLU A 17 7.09 -4.11 1.40
CA GLU A 17 6.15 -4.81 0.50
C GLU A 17 4.91 -5.43 1.19
N THR A 18 4.80 -5.37 2.52
CA THR A 18 3.73 -6.01 3.30
C THR A 18 2.32 -5.58 2.89
N CYS A 19 2.15 -4.30 2.53
CA CYS A 19 0.86 -3.81 2.06
C CYS A 19 0.47 -4.38 0.69
N VAL A 20 1.43 -4.78 -0.14
CA VAL A 20 1.22 -5.44 -1.43
C VAL A 20 0.82 -6.90 -1.18
N ASP A 21 1.61 -7.63 -0.40
CA ASP A 21 1.38 -9.06 -0.11
C ASP A 21 0.06 -9.34 0.61
N GLU A 22 -0.26 -8.53 1.62
CA GLU A 22 -1.47 -8.72 2.43
C GLU A 22 -2.74 -8.17 1.75
N CYS A 23 -2.63 -7.53 0.57
CA CYS A 23 -3.79 -6.96 -0.10
C CYS A 23 -4.60 -8.06 -0.80
N PRO A 24 -5.78 -8.46 -0.28
CA PRO A 24 -6.56 -9.54 -0.88
C PRO A 24 -7.18 -9.17 -2.23
N SER A 25 -7.25 -7.87 -2.54
CA SER A 25 -7.75 -7.35 -3.79
C SER A 25 -6.64 -7.11 -4.82
N GLU A 26 -5.37 -7.34 -4.45
CA GLU A 26 -4.21 -7.07 -5.30
C GLU A 26 -4.23 -5.63 -5.86
N ALA A 27 -4.74 -4.69 -5.06
CA ALA A 27 -5.04 -3.32 -5.48
C ALA A 27 -3.82 -2.38 -5.42
N ILE A 28 -2.71 -2.86 -4.88
CA ILE A 28 -1.47 -2.12 -4.66
C ILE A 28 -0.37 -2.87 -5.41
N SER A 29 0.47 -2.14 -6.14
CA SER A 29 1.64 -2.66 -6.84
C SER A 29 2.81 -1.68 -6.68
N MET A 30 4.03 -2.20 -6.61
CA MET A 30 5.27 -1.40 -6.62
C MET A 30 5.88 -1.43 -8.03
N GLU A 31 6.24 -0.27 -8.58
CA GLU A 31 7.01 -0.09 -9.83
C GLU A 31 8.41 0.45 -9.51
#